data_AF-A0A8H3HUX3-F1
#
_entry.id   AF-A0A8H3HUX3-F1
#
_cell.length_a   1.000
_cell.length_b   1.000
_cell.length_c   1.000
_cell.angle_alpha   90.00
_cell.angle_beta   90.00
_cell.angle_gamma   90.00
#
_symmetry.space_group_name_H-M   'P 1'
#
loop_
_entity.id
_entity.type
_entity.pdbx_description
1 polymer ?
#
loop_
_entity_poly.entity_id
_entity_poly.type
_entity_poly.pdbx_seq_one_letter_code
_entity_poly.pdbx_strand_id
1 'polypeptide(L)'
;MEEILTSGDIPQRPNGNFPQDNAGNIVWDLLCKCWSDELEDRPTAANVCRIMQTVPQTLDGVTPGSPRLMDGEGSNMDLDDE
;
A
#
# COMPACT_ATOMS: atom_id res chain seq x y z
N MET A 1 -19.75 -14.02 9.58
CA MET A 1 -19.18 -13.81 10.91
C MET A 1 -17.92 -13.00 10.67
N GLU A 2 -17.99 -11.69 10.86
CA GLU A 2 -16.84 -10.81 10.69
C GLU A 2 -16.03 -10.91 11.98
N GLU A 3 -14.86 -11.55 11.93
CA GLU A 3 -13.92 -11.54 13.07
C GLU A 3 -13.35 -10.12 13.17
N ILE A 4 -13.84 -9.39 14.15
CA ILE A 4 -13.27 -8.12 14.56
C ILE A 4 -11.97 -8.45 15.29
N LEU A 5 -10.83 -8.03 14.73
CA LEU A 5 -9.50 -8.21 15.32
C LEU A 5 -9.46 -7.54 16.70
N THR A 6 -9.58 -8.34 17.76
CA THR A 6 -9.43 -7.88 19.14
C THR A 6 -7.94 -7.86 19.50
N SER A 7 -7.37 -6.66 19.58
CA SER A 7 -6.12 -6.29 20.26
C SER A 7 -4.94 -7.27 20.14
N GLY A 8 -4.08 -7.07 19.13
CA GLY A 8 -2.72 -7.63 19.07
C GLY A 8 -2.55 -8.83 18.12
N ASP A 9 -3.62 -9.55 17.79
CA ASP A 9 -3.50 -10.69 16.89
C ASP A 9 -3.33 -10.27 15.43
N ILE A 10 -2.31 -10.81 14.77
CA ILE A 10 -2.08 -10.66 13.32
C ILE A 10 -3.18 -11.47 12.59
N PRO A 11 -3.92 -10.85 11.64
CA PRO A 11 -4.98 -11.55 10.93
C PRO A 11 -4.46 -12.78 10.19
N GLN A 12 -5.29 -13.82 10.10
CA GLN A 12 -5.05 -14.94 9.20
C GLN A 12 -5.07 -14.46 7.74
N ARG A 13 -4.27 -15.12 6.89
CA ARG A 13 -4.27 -14.82 5.45
C ARG A 13 -5.65 -15.05 4.85
N PRO A 14 -6.23 -14.07 4.13
CA PRO A 14 -7.54 -14.25 3.54
C PRO A 14 -7.61 -15.44 2.56
N ASN A 15 -8.51 -16.38 2.87
CA ASN A 15 -9.08 -17.40 2.00
C ASN A 15 -9.51 -16.85 0.61
N GLY A 16 -8.89 -17.24 -0.50
CA GLY A 16 -9.50 -17.16 -1.84
C GLY A 16 -9.42 -15.83 -2.60
N ASN A 17 -9.22 -14.69 -1.93
CA ASN A 17 -9.09 -13.37 -2.58
C ASN A 17 -7.66 -12.85 -2.61
N PHE A 18 -6.75 -13.52 -1.90
CA PHE A 18 -5.35 -13.15 -1.83
C PHE A 18 -4.52 -14.17 -2.63
N PRO A 19 -3.71 -13.75 -3.62
CA PRO A 19 -2.95 -14.67 -4.47
C PRO A 19 -2.09 -15.61 -3.63
N GLN A 20 -2.08 -16.92 -3.90
CA GLN A 20 -1.20 -17.89 -3.23
C GLN A 20 0.13 -18.12 -3.98
N ASP A 21 0.46 -17.21 -4.89
CA ASP A 21 1.71 -17.24 -5.64
C ASP A 21 2.85 -16.54 -4.89
N ASN A 22 4.02 -16.48 -5.52
CA ASN A 22 5.20 -15.84 -4.94
C ASN A 22 4.97 -14.35 -4.65
N ALA A 23 4.25 -13.63 -5.52
CA ALA A 23 3.92 -12.22 -5.34
C ALA A 23 3.05 -12.02 -4.09
N GLY A 24 2.00 -12.83 -3.96
CA GLY A 24 1.16 -12.85 -2.77
C GLY A 24 1.96 -13.17 -1.52
N ASN A 25 2.82 -14.19 -1.54
CA ASN A 25 3.64 -14.54 -0.38
C ASN A 25 4.51 -13.36 0.10
N ILE A 26 5.14 -12.62 -0.83
CA ILE A 26 5.95 -11.44 -0.49
C ILE A 26 5.09 -10.35 0.16
N VAL A 27 3.92 -10.05 -0.43
CA VAL A 27 3.01 -9.02 0.11
C VAL A 27 2.47 -9.42 1.48
N TRP A 28 2.11 -10.68 1.66
CA TRP A 28 1.59 -11.18 2.93
C TRP A 28 2.64 -11.13 4.03
N ASP A 29 3.87 -11.59 3.75
CA ASP A 29 4.98 -11.52 4.70
C ASP A 29 5.30 -10.07 5.08
N LEU A 30 5.18 -9.14 4.13
CA LEU A 30 5.37 -7.71 4.40
C LEU A 30 4.29 -7.16 5.33
N LEU A 31 3.03 -7.53 5.13
CA LEU A 31 1.92 -7.13 6.01
C LEU A 31 2.11 -7.67 7.43
N CYS A 32 2.48 -8.94 7.59
CA CYS A 32 2.80 -9.52 8.89
C CYS A 32 3.89 -8.73 9.63
N LYS A 33 4.97 -8.34 8.94
CA LYS A 33 6.05 -7.52 9.53
C LYS A 33 5.60 -6.11 9.90
N CYS A 34 4.72 -5.50 9.10
CA CYS A 34 4.13 -4.20 9.45
C CYS A 34 3.27 -4.26 10.72
N TRP A 35 2.70 -5.43 11.01
CA TRP A 35 1.89 -5.70 12.20
C TRP A 35 2.65 -6.37 13.34
N SER A 36 3.99 -6.46 13.30
CA SER A 36 4.77 -6.97 14.42
C SER A 36 4.47 -6.19 15.71
N ASP A 37 4.37 -6.89 16.84
CA ASP A 37 4.20 -6.26 18.15
C ASP A 37 5.39 -5.37 18.50
N GLU A 38 6.61 -5.88 18.26
CA GLU A 38 7.84 -5.16 18.50
C GLU A 38 8.08 -4.08 17.44
N LEU A 39 8.36 -2.85 17.89
CA LEU A 39 8.59 -1.71 17.01
C LEU A 39 9.83 -1.88 16.13
N GLU A 40 10.84 -2.59 16.64
CA GLU A 40 12.10 -2.84 15.93
C GLU A 40 11.96 -3.82 14.76
N ASP A 41 10.93 -4.68 14.79
CA ASP A 41 10.62 -5.61 13.70
C ASP A 41 9.81 -4.95 12.57
N ARG A 42 9.24 -3.76 12.82
CA ARG A 42 8.44 -3.05 11.83
C ARG A 42 9.35 -2.41 10.77
N PRO A 43 9.11 -2.68 9.48
CA PRO A 43 9.89 -2.07 8.42
C PRO A 43 9.60 -0.57 8.32
N THR A 44 10.60 0.21 7.93
CA THR A 44 10.38 1.61 7.56
C THR A 44 9.51 1.70 6.32
N ALA A 45 8.80 2.83 6.15
CA ALA A 45 8.02 3.08 4.94
C ALA A 45 8.88 2.98 3.66
N ALA A 46 10.15 3.40 3.72
CA ALA A 46 11.09 3.25 2.61
C ALA A 46 11.36 1.78 2.26
N ASN A 47 11.51 0.90 3.26
CA ASN A 47 11.69 -0.53 3.05
C ASN A 47 10.41 -1.17 2.47
N VAL A 48 9.23 -0.79 2.98
CA VAL A 48 7.94 -1.25 2.45
C VAL A 48 7.81 -0.90 0.96
N CYS A 49 8.06 0.36 0.59
CA CYS A 49 8.04 0.80 -0.80
C CYS A 49 9.02 0.01 -1.67
N ARG A 50 10.25 -0.20 -1.19
CA ARG A 50 11.27 -0.97 -1.92
C ARG A 50 10.83 -2.41 -2.16
N ILE A 51 10.24 -3.07 -1.16
CA ILE A 51 9.76 -4.46 -1.30
C ILE A 51 8.60 -4.51 -2.29
N MET A 52 7.63 -3.60 -2.18
CA MET A 52 6.47 -3.53 -3.10
C MET A 52 6.88 -3.33 -4.56
N GLN A 53 7.99 -2.63 -4.82
CA GLN A 53 8.54 -2.48 -6.18
C GLN A 53 9.14 -3.77 -6.75
N THR A 54 9.50 -4.74 -5.90
CA THR A 54 10.03 -6.04 -6.35
C THR A 54 8.92 -7.05 -6.68
N VAL A 55 7.70 -6.79 -6.19
CA VAL A 55 6.55 -7.66 -6.45
C VAL A 55 6.10 -7.39 -7.89
N PRO A 56 6.01 -8.43 -8.74
CA PRO A 56 5.38 -8.30 -10.05
C PRO A 56 3.98 -7.74 -9.85
N GLN A 57 3.72 -6.56 -10.41
CA GLN A 57 2.37 -6.00 -10.38
C GLN A 57 1.49 -6.94 -11.20
N THR A 58 0.56 -7.66 -10.55
CA THR A 58 -0.47 -8.41 -11.27
C THR A 58 -1.36 -7.35 -11.91
N LEU A 59 -1.05 -7.04 -13.16
CA LEU A 59 -1.80 -6.13 -14.02
C LEU A 59 -3.16 -6.76 -14.34
N ASP A 60 -4.07 -6.79 -13.37
CA ASP A 60 -5.49 -6.72 -13.65
C ASP A 60 -5.87 -5.23 -13.71
N GLY A 61 -5.47 -4.60 -14.82
CA GLY A 61 -6.20 -3.44 -15.36
C GLY A 61 -5.83 -2.02 -14.92
N VAL A 62 -4.68 -1.75 -14.29
CA VAL A 62 -4.21 -0.35 -14.13
C VAL A 62 -2.90 -0.12 -14.89
N THR A 63 -3.00 0.65 -15.98
CA THR A 63 -1.85 1.22 -16.66
C THR A 63 -0.97 1.95 -15.64
N PRO A 64 0.36 1.82 -15.68
CA PRO A 64 1.27 2.70 -14.96
C PRO A 64 1.10 4.12 -15.53
N GLY A 65 0.11 4.84 -15.02
CA GLY A 65 -0.04 6.26 -15.25
C GLY A 65 1.18 6.94 -14.67
N SER A 66 1.91 7.60 -15.56
CA SER A 66 3.08 8.43 -15.37
C SER A 66 3.19 9.11 -14.01
N PRO A 67 4.43 9.39 -13.53
CA PRO A 67 4.63 10.24 -12.36
C PRO A 67 3.80 11.51 -12.52
N ARG A 68 2.85 11.74 -11.61
CA ARG A 68 2.08 12.98 -11.55
C ARG A 68 3.08 14.10 -11.32
N LEU A 69 3.46 14.81 -12.38
CA LEU A 69 4.00 16.15 -12.24
C LEU A 69 2.88 16.95 -11.56
N MET A 70 3.12 17.34 -10.31
CA MET A 70 2.33 18.38 -9.70
C MET A 70 2.79 19.67 -10.39
N ASP A 71 2.17 19.99 -11.52
CA ASP A 71 2.22 21.34 -12.06
C ASP A 71 1.45 22.22 -11.08
N GLY A 72 2.21 22.81 -10.15
CA GLY A 72 1.74 23.92 -9.36
C GLY A 72 1.63 25.13 -10.28
N GLU A 73 0.39 25.53 -10.60
CA GLU A 73 0.12 26.89 -11.03
C GLU A 73 -0.88 27.50 -10.04
N GLY A 74 -0.32 28.36 -9.18
CA GLY A 74 -1.08 29.21 -8.29
C GLY A 74 -1.80 30.32 -9.06
N SER A 75 -3.03 30.58 -8.63
CA SER A 75 -3.70 31.88 -8.62
C SER A 75 -3.58 32.77 -9.86
N ASN A 76 -4.65 32.81 -10.66
CA ASN A 76 -5.14 34.08 -11.18
C ASN A 76 -6.45 34.39 -10.45
N MET A 77 -6.41 35.36 -9.53
CA MET A 77 -7.61 35.94 -8.95
C MET A 77 -8.15 36.91 -9.99
N ASP A 78 -9.24 36.53 -10.66
CA ASP A 78 -10.07 37.45 -11.43
C ASP A 78 -10.71 38.44 -10.44
N LEU A 79 -10.17 39.66 -10.40
CA LEU A 79 -10.84 40.81 -9.80
C LEU A 79 -11.59 41.52 -10.93
N ASP A 80 -12.84 41.12 -11.12
CA ASP A 80 -13.88 42.01 -11.63
C ASP A 80 -14.10 43.10 -10.57
N ASP A 81 -13.81 44.36 -10.90
CA ASP A 81 -14.43 45.51 -10.22
C ASP A 81 -14.49 46.73 -11.16
N GLU A 82 -15.74 47.01 -11.54
CA GLU A 82 -16.40 48.26 -11.99
C GLU A 82 -15.87 49.13 -13.14
#